data_AF-K1UYQ3-F1
#
_entry.id   AF-K1UYQ3-F1
#
_cell.length_a   1.000
_cell.length_b   1.000
_cell.length_c   1.000
_cell.angle_alpha   90.00
_cell.angle_beta   90.00
_cell.angle_gamma   90.00
#
_symmetry.space_group_name_H-M   'P 1'
#
loop_
_entity.id
_entity.type
_entity.pdbx_description
1 polymer ?
#
loop_
_entity_poly.entity_id
_entity_poly.type
_entity_poly.pdbx_seq_one_letter_code
_entity_poly.pdbx_strand_id
1 'polypeptide(L)'
;MAVTGSDGKTTTTTLIAKMFEAAGRKVFLGGNIGAALLPQLPDVTPADIAVVELSSFQLISMRKSPKVAVVTNVTPNHLDHHKDMQEYIDAKRNIL
;
A
#
# COMPACT_ATOMS: atom_id res chain seq x y z
N MET A 1 4.06 -6.85 -0.77
CA MET A 1 3.63 -6.02 -1.91
C MET A 1 2.84 -4.83 -1.40
N ALA A 2 2.72 -3.76 -2.19
CA ALA A 2 1.94 -2.60 -1.76
C ALA A 2 1.08 -2.01 -2.87
N VAL A 3 -0.02 -1.37 -2.47
CA VAL A 3 -1.02 -0.75 -3.35
C VAL A 3 -1.18 0.72 -2.98
N THR A 4 -1.13 1.60 -3.98
CA THR A 4 -1.50 3.01 -3.84
C THR A 4 -2.38 3.47 -5.00
N GLY A 5 -2.89 4.69 -4.90
CA GLY A 5 -3.68 5.38 -5.91
C GLY A 5 -4.59 6.45 -5.30
N SER A 6 -5.30 7.19 -6.13
CA SER A 6 -6.30 8.15 -5.64
C SER A 6 -7.48 7.38 -5.05
N ASP A 7 -8.05 6.44 -5.82
CA ASP A 7 -9.23 5.66 -5.45
C ASP A 7 -9.04 4.16 -5.65
N GLY A 8 -9.92 3.35 -5.03
CA GLY A 8 -9.94 1.89 -5.21
C GLY A 8 -8.83 1.12 -4.50
N LYS A 9 -7.97 1.80 -3.72
CA LYS A 9 -6.89 1.19 -2.93
C LYS A 9 -7.38 0.08 -2.01
N THR A 10 -8.40 0.36 -1.19
CA THR A 10 -8.90 -0.56 -0.16
C THR A 10 -9.51 -1.80 -0.76
N THR A 11 -10.37 -1.64 -1.78
CA THR A 11 -10.94 -2.77 -2.51
C THR A 11 -9.86 -3.62 -3.16
N THR A 12 -8.89 -2.99 -3.84
CA THR A 12 -7.81 -3.71 -4.53
C THR A 12 -6.92 -4.47 -3.55
N THR A 13 -6.51 -3.82 -2.46
CA THR A 13 -5.67 -4.42 -1.41
C THR A 13 -6.39 -5.60 -0.75
N THR A 14 -7.69 -5.45 -0.46
CA THR A 14 -8.51 -6.52 0.13
C THR A 14 -8.69 -7.70 -0.83
N LEU A 15 -8.96 -7.44 -2.12
CA LEU A 15 -9.10 -8.50 -3.11
C LEU A 15 -7.81 -9.30 -3.28
N ILE A 16 -6.66 -8.63 -3.34
CA ILE A 16 -5.35 -9.28 -3.41
C ILE A 16 -5.10 -10.15 -2.18
N ALA A 17 -5.38 -9.64 -0.98
CA ALA A 17 -5.24 -10.42 0.25
C ALA A 17 -6.10 -11.69 0.22
N LYS A 18 -7.38 -11.56 -0.14
CA LYS A 18 -8.31 -12.70 -0.26
C LYS A 18 -7.87 -13.72 -1.30
N MET A 19 -7.26 -13.29 -2.41
CA MET A 19 -6.72 -14.21 -3.42
C MET A 19 -5.55 -15.04 -2.88
N PHE A 20 -4.65 -14.42 -2.11
CA PHE A 20 -3.55 -15.15 -1.47
C PHE A 20 -4.04 -16.10 -0.37
N GLU A 21 -5.00 -15.66 0.46
CA GLU A 21 -5.65 -16.50 1.47
C GLU A 21 -6.33 -17.72 0.83
N ALA A 22 -7.09 -17.50 -0.26
CA ALA A 22 -7.73 -18.58 -1.02
C ALA A 22 -6.72 -19.56 -1.64
N ALA A 23 -5.50 -19.11 -1.91
CA ALA A 23 -4.37 -19.94 -2.34
C ALA A 23 -3.61 -20.60 -1.16
N GLY A 24 -4.15 -20.55 0.06
CA GLY A 24 -3.55 -21.17 1.25
C GLY A 24 -2.32 -20.45 1.80
N ARG A 25 -2.12 -19.17 1.47
CA ARG A 25 -0.99 -18.37 1.99
C ARG A 25 -1.39 -17.64 3.26
N LYS A 26 -0.45 -17.53 4.22
CA LYS A 26 -0.60 -16.63 5.36
C LYS A 26 -0.37 -15.19 4.89
N VAL A 27 -1.36 -14.33 5.12
CA VAL A 27 -1.38 -12.95 4.64
C VAL A 27 -1.46 -11.98 5.81
N PHE A 28 -0.63 -10.95 5.75
CA PHE A 28 -0.67 -9.79 6.63
C PHE A 28 -1.20 -8.59 5.85
N LEU A 29 -2.48 -8.30 6.03
CA LEU A 29 -3.16 -7.16 5.44
C LEU A 29 -3.04 -5.95 6.37
N GLY A 30 -2.57 -4.81 5.86
CA GLY A 30 -2.53 -3.59 6.67
C GLY A 30 -2.05 -2.35 5.91
N GLY A 31 -1.53 -1.38 6.66
CA GLY A 31 -1.05 -0.10 6.12
C GLY A 31 -2.01 1.03 6.46
N ASN A 32 -2.52 1.73 5.44
CA ASN A 32 -3.54 2.78 5.59
C ASN A 32 -4.95 2.22 5.93
N ILE A 33 -5.09 0.90 6.00
CA ILE A 33 -6.32 0.19 6.39
C ILE A 33 -6.00 -0.98 7.32
N GLY A 34 -7.02 -1.51 7.98
CA GLY A 34 -6.91 -2.74 8.77
C GLY A 34 -6.09 -2.57 10.04
N ALA A 35 -5.40 -3.64 10.44
CA ALA A 35 -4.57 -3.64 11.64
C ALA A 35 -3.21 -3.00 11.38
N ALA A 36 -2.65 -2.34 12.39
CA ALA A 36 -1.25 -1.93 12.36
C ALA A 36 -0.37 -3.18 12.15
N LEU A 37 0.56 -3.08 11.20
CA LEU A 37 1.45 -4.21 10.86
C LEU A 37 2.62 -4.34 11.83
N LEU A 38 3.06 -3.24 12.49
CA LEU A 38 4.20 -3.26 13.39
C LEU A 38 4.03 -4.24 14.56
N PRO A 39 2.88 -4.30 15.26
CA PRO A 39 2.66 -5.29 16.32
C PRO A 39 2.69 -6.75 15.85
N GLN A 40 2.46 -6.99 14.55
CA GLN A 40 2.42 -8.33 13.96
C GLN A 40 3.79 -8.79 13.45
N LEU A 41 4.79 -7.89 13.40
CA LEU A 41 6.15 -8.21 12.93
C LEU A 41 6.79 -9.44 13.59
N PRO A 42 6.63 -9.69 14.91
CA PRO A 42 7.19 -10.88 15.54
C PRO A 42 6.68 -12.20 14.95
N ASP A 43 5.48 -12.21 14.34
CA ASP A 43 4.84 -13.40 13.77
C ASP A 43 5.08 -13.56 12.25
N VAL A 44 5.80 -12.61 11.64
CA VAL A 44 6.07 -12.58 10.19
C VAL A 44 7.31 -13.41 9.87
N THR A 45 7.15 -14.34 8.94
CA THR A 45 8.24 -15.12 8.36
C THR A 45 8.52 -14.70 6.90
N PRO A 46 9.70 -15.00 6.35
CA PRO A 46 9.99 -14.75 4.94
C PRO A 46 9.07 -15.46 3.93
N ALA A 47 8.31 -16.48 4.36
CA ALA A 47 7.36 -17.22 3.51
C ALA A 47 5.99 -16.53 3.40
N ASP A 48 5.70 -15.61 4.31
CA ASP A 48 4.41 -14.93 4.44
C ASP A 48 4.27 -13.77 3.44
N ILE A 49 3.03 -13.38 3.18
CA ILE A 49 2.73 -12.30 2.24
C ILE A 49 2.18 -11.09 3.00
N ALA A 50 2.91 -9.97 2.97
CA ALA A 50 2.35 -8.69 3.36
C ALA A 50 1.67 -8.00 2.16
N VAL A 51 0.41 -7.62 2.31
CA VAL A 51 -0.34 -6.80 1.34
C VAL A 51 -0.67 -5.47 2.01
N VAL A 52 0.02 -4.41 1.58
CA VAL A 52 0.02 -3.13 2.28
C VAL A 52 -0.66 -2.05 1.45
N GLU A 53 -1.70 -1.42 1.98
CA GLU A 53 -2.24 -0.19 1.40
C GLU A 53 -1.38 0.99 1.83
N LEU A 54 -0.92 1.82 0.88
CA LEU A 54 -0.12 3.01 1.17
C LEU A 54 -0.78 4.28 0.65
N SER A 55 -0.96 5.26 1.54
CA SER A 55 -1.37 6.62 1.16
C SER A 55 -0.20 7.42 0.58
N SER A 56 -0.49 8.51 -0.11
CA SER A 56 0.57 9.44 -0.57
C SER A 56 1.40 9.97 0.59
N PHE A 57 0.78 10.22 1.76
CA PHE A 57 1.47 10.74 2.94
C PHE A 57 2.53 9.77 3.48
N GLN A 58 2.21 8.47 3.51
CA GLN A 58 3.17 7.44 3.91
C GLN A 58 4.29 7.29 2.88
N LEU A 59 3.99 7.47 1.59
CA LEU A 59 4.97 7.33 0.52
C LEU A 59 5.95 8.49 0.44
N ILE A 60 5.62 9.70 0.92
CA ILE A 60 6.57 10.84 0.96
C ILE A 60 7.87 10.48 1.70
N SER A 61 7.78 9.72 2.78
CA SER A 61 8.94 9.32 3.61
C SER A 61 9.51 7.95 3.24
N MET A 62 8.89 7.22 2.30
CA MET A 62 9.36 5.93 1.85
C MET A 62 10.58 6.08 0.95
N ARG A 63 11.56 5.17 1.11
CA ARG A 63 12.84 5.16 0.38
C ARG A 63 13.18 3.81 -0.25
N LYS A 64 12.33 2.81 -0.04
CA LYS A 64 12.53 1.44 -0.53
C LYS A 64 11.22 0.93 -1.08
N SER A 65 11.27 0.45 -2.30
CA SER A 65 10.12 -0.06 -3.04
C SER A 65 9.77 -1.49 -2.58
N PRO A 66 8.49 -1.87 -2.58
CA PRO A 66 8.09 -3.25 -2.35
C PRO A 66 8.49 -4.11 -3.56
N LYS A 67 8.59 -5.43 -3.36
CA LYS A 67 8.85 -6.37 -4.47
C LYS A 67 7.83 -6.30 -5.61
N VAL A 68 6.59 -5.96 -5.28
CA VAL A 68 5.50 -5.73 -6.23
C VAL A 68 4.74 -4.49 -5.76
N ALA A 69 4.59 -3.53 -6.67
CA ALA A 69 3.85 -2.29 -6.46
C ALA A 69 2.65 -2.22 -7.41
N VAL A 70 1.53 -1.70 -6.92
CA VAL A 70 0.32 -1.47 -7.71
C VAL A 70 -0.09 -0.01 -7.54
N VAL A 71 -0.30 0.68 -8.65
CA VAL A 71 -0.90 2.01 -8.69
C VAL A 71 -2.26 1.87 -9.39
N THR A 72 -3.36 2.07 -8.67
CA THR A 72 -4.70 1.88 -9.24
C THR A 72 -5.06 2.97 -10.25
N ASN A 73 -4.90 4.23 -9.84
CA ASN A 73 -5.15 5.42 -10.64
C ASN A 73 -4.47 6.63 -9.97
N VAL A 74 -4.32 7.71 -10.75
CA VAL A 74 -3.82 9.00 -10.26
C VAL A 74 -4.71 10.11 -10.81
N THR A 75 -5.60 10.59 -9.97
CA THR A 75 -6.51 11.73 -10.19
C THR A 75 -6.31 12.77 -9.07
N PRO A 76 -6.64 14.05 -9.31
CA PRO A 76 -6.51 15.09 -8.29
C PRO A 76 -7.21 14.72 -6.99
N ASN A 77 -6.44 14.65 -5.90
CA ASN A 77 -6.93 14.33 -4.56
C ASN A 77 -5.93 14.88 -3.52
N HIS A 78 -6.42 15.29 -2.35
CA HIS A 78 -5.63 15.86 -1.26
C HIS A 78 -4.74 17.08 -1.64
N LEU A 79 -5.14 17.88 -2.63
CA LEU A 79 -4.38 19.09 -3.05
C LEU A 79 -4.43 20.23 -2.01
N ASP A 80 -5.20 20.06 -0.94
CA ASP A 80 -5.17 20.87 0.27
C ASP A 80 -3.96 20.55 1.16
N HIS A 81 -3.38 19.36 1.02
CA HIS A 81 -2.20 18.91 1.77
C HIS A 81 -0.93 18.82 0.93
N HIS A 82 -1.05 18.48 -0.35
CA HIS A 82 0.07 18.52 -1.29
C HIS A 82 0.16 19.92 -1.90
N LYS A 83 1.39 20.41 -2.08
CA LYS A 83 1.69 21.70 -2.71
C LYS A 83 1.02 21.84 -4.07
N ASP A 84 1.09 20.77 -4.86
CA ASP A 84 0.50 20.69 -6.19
C ASP A 84 0.32 19.22 -6.62
N MET A 85 -0.25 19.02 -7.80
CA MET A 85 -0.45 17.69 -8.37
C MET A 85 0.87 16.96 -8.63
N GLN A 86 1.97 17.68 -8.87
CA GLN A 86 3.27 17.08 -9.14
C GLN A 86 3.86 16.48 -7.87
N GLU A 87 3.79 17.18 -6.74
CA GLU A 87 4.17 16.63 -5.43
C GLU A 87 3.34 15.38 -5.08
N TYR A 88 2.03 15.40 -5.35
CA TYR A 88 1.17 14.23 -5.15
C TYR A 88 1.61 13.02 -5.98
N ILE A 89 1.94 13.24 -7.26
CA ILE A 89 2.46 12.22 -8.16
C ILE A 89 3.81 11.70 -7.66
N ASP A 90 4.72 12.59 -7.30
CA ASP A 90 6.08 12.23 -6.87
C ASP A 90 6.06 11.50 -5.53
N ALA A 91 5.17 11.89 -4.61
CA ALA A 91 4.89 11.13 -3.41
C ALA A 91 4.49 9.69 -3.74
N LYS A 92 3.54 9.48 -4.67
CA LYS A 92 3.13 8.13 -5.06
C LYS A 92 4.20 7.35 -5.79
N ARG A 93 5.07 8.01 -6.56
CA ARG A 93 6.20 7.39 -7.28
C ARG A 93 7.21 6.72 -6.34
N ASN A 94 7.31 7.13 -5.09
CA ASN A 94 8.18 6.47 -4.09
C ASN A 94 7.81 5.01 -3.79
N ILE A 95 6.69 4.51 -4.31
CA ILE A 95 6.35 3.09 -4.29
C ILE A 95 7.13 2.27 -5.34
N LEU A 96 7.76 2.91 -6.33
CA LEU A 96 8.46 2.27 -7.45
C LEU A 96 9.95 2.09 -7.19
#